data_AF-A0A2N3BM65-F1
#
_entry.id   AF-A0A2N3BM65-F1
#
_cell.length_a   1.000
_cell.length_b   1.000
_cell.length_c   1.000
_cell.angle_alpha   90.00
_cell.angle_beta   90.00
_cell.angle_gamma   90.00
#
_symmetry.space_group_name_H-M   'P 1'
#
loop_
_entity.id
_entity.type
_entity.pdbx_description
1 polymer ?
#
loop_
_entity_poly.entity_id
_entity_poly.type
_entity_poly.pdbx_seq_one_letter_code
_entity_poly.pdbx_strand_id
1 'polypeptide(L)'
;MGAHCTDEDRLLRGLLKDRGRLAGSGVQVPAPGRYRPLLLRSLAALKGAPAPAAVQEELLDAMLDGDHAGRLVLSHEFLLCIPMRVVSDQGFYAAAARRCAAIANLFPEAECEFHIALRNPATLVPALVERISGASYGGLMGDTDPTSLRWAPVIRRIRETVPRARLSLWCNEDTPLIWPEVLARVGGIDRDGSAGLLSDGGWSDGGGPMAGAEDLLATIMTPAGMAQMRA
;
A
#
# COMPACT_ATOMS: atom_id res chain seq x y z
N MET A 1 -0.35 -0.41 -0.74
CA MET A 1 -0.51 -1.35 -1.86
C MET A 1 0.05 -0.66 -3.11
N GLY A 2 0.29 -1.37 -4.20
CA GLY A 2 0.79 -0.73 -5.41
C GLY A 2 0.72 -1.64 -6.60
N ALA A 3 1.00 -1.07 -7.78
CA ALA A 3 1.41 -1.86 -8.92
C ALA A 3 2.57 -2.80 -8.51
N HIS A 4 2.66 -3.96 -9.14
CA HIS A 4 3.80 -4.84 -8.92
C HIS A 4 5.13 -4.17 -9.34
N CYS A 5 6.23 -4.72 -8.84
CA CYS A 5 7.58 -4.25 -9.15
C CYS A 5 7.77 -2.76 -8.80
N THR A 6 7.33 -2.34 -7.62
CA THR A 6 7.42 -0.95 -7.16
C THR A 6 8.44 -0.81 -6.03
N ASP A 7 8.00 -0.77 -4.77
CA ASP A 7 8.87 -0.45 -3.63
C ASP A 7 9.45 -1.69 -2.92
N GLU A 8 9.08 -2.92 -3.32
CA GLU A 8 9.61 -4.18 -2.74
C GLU A 8 9.57 -4.21 -1.20
N ASP A 9 8.45 -3.78 -0.60
CA ASP A 9 8.24 -3.63 0.84
C ASP A 9 9.09 -2.53 1.53
N ARG A 10 9.79 -1.66 0.79
CA ARG A 10 10.51 -0.53 1.39
C ARG A 10 9.58 0.35 2.21
N LEU A 11 8.33 0.53 1.79
CA LEU A 11 7.38 1.39 2.47
C LEU A 11 7.03 0.81 3.83
N LEU A 12 6.73 -0.50 3.85
CA LEU A 12 6.45 -1.21 5.09
C LEU A 12 7.67 -1.23 6.01
N ARG A 13 8.87 -1.46 5.46
CA ARG A 13 10.12 -1.43 6.24
C ARG A 13 10.39 -0.05 6.82
N GLY A 14 10.16 1.02 6.06
CA GLY A 14 10.29 2.40 6.52
C GLY A 14 9.36 2.69 7.70
N LEU A 15 8.07 2.33 7.59
CA LEU A 15 7.11 2.49 8.69
C LEU A 15 7.47 1.66 9.92
N LEU A 16 8.00 0.44 9.74
CA LEU A 16 8.40 -0.42 10.85
C LEU A 16 9.58 0.15 11.65
N LYS A 17 10.44 0.99 11.05
CA LYS A 17 11.52 1.69 11.79
C LYS A 17 10.96 2.67 12.82
N ASP A 18 9.81 3.27 12.54
CA ASP A 18 9.12 4.22 13.42
C ASP A 18 7.96 3.58 14.20
N ARG A 19 7.88 2.24 14.27
CA ARG A 19 6.75 1.51 14.87
C ARG A 19 6.41 1.98 16.29
N GLY A 20 7.40 2.25 17.13
CA GLY A 20 7.16 2.73 18.50
C GLY A 20 6.50 4.10 18.53
N ARG A 21 6.96 5.03 17.67
CA ARG A 21 6.39 6.37 17.54
C ARG A 21 4.98 6.33 16.96
N LEU A 22 4.77 5.51 15.93
CA LEU A 22 3.46 5.27 15.32
C LEU A 22 2.47 4.67 16.34
N ALA A 23 2.90 3.67 17.11
CA ALA A 23 2.07 3.06 18.15
C ALA A 23 1.65 4.06 19.24
N GLY A 24 2.54 4.97 19.63
CA GLY A 24 2.22 6.08 20.55
C GLY A 24 1.15 7.05 20.02
N SER A 25 0.96 7.08 18.70
CA SER A 25 -0.09 7.87 18.02
C SER A 25 -1.32 7.02 17.64
N GLY A 26 -1.44 5.79 18.17
CA GLY A 26 -2.54 4.88 17.87
C GLY A 26 -2.45 4.19 16.50
N VAL A 27 -1.31 4.26 15.82
CA VAL A 27 -1.08 3.64 14.50
C VAL A 27 -0.31 2.33 14.67
N GLN A 28 -0.92 1.22 14.29
CA GLN A 28 -0.31 -0.10 14.35
C GLN A 28 0.16 -0.55 12.98
N VAL A 29 1.43 -0.94 12.93
CA VAL A 29 2.08 -1.49 11.73
C VAL A 29 2.57 -2.91 12.07
N PRO A 30 1.74 -3.94 11.85
CA PRO A 30 2.10 -5.31 12.19
C PRO A 30 3.25 -5.84 11.35
N ALA A 31 4.02 -6.76 11.91
CA ALA A 31 5.04 -7.48 11.15
C ALA A 31 4.39 -8.31 10.02
N PRO A 32 4.92 -8.27 8.78
CA PRO A 32 4.28 -8.91 7.62
C PRO A 32 4.04 -10.41 7.79
N GLY A 33 4.93 -11.11 8.49
CA GLY A 33 4.78 -12.55 8.74
C GLY A 33 3.55 -12.91 9.58
N ARG A 34 3.06 -12.00 10.43
CA ARG A 34 1.87 -12.23 11.27
C ARG A 34 0.57 -12.13 10.49
N TYR A 35 0.44 -11.10 9.65
CA TYR A 35 -0.84 -10.78 9.04
C TYR A 35 -1.00 -11.29 7.60
N ARG A 36 0.06 -11.40 6.80
CA ARG A 36 -0.09 -11.71 5.36
C ARG A 36 -0.76 -13.06 5.09
N PRO A 37 -0.35 -14.18 5.74
CA PRO A 37 -1.01 -15.47 5.52
C PRO A 37 -2.47 -15.45 5.93
N LEU A 38 -2.75 -14.85 7.10
CA LEU A 38 -4.08 -14.72 7.66
C LEU A 38 -5.00 -13.87 6.76
N LEU A 39 -4.52 -12.71 6.32
CA LEU A 39 -5.21 -11.80 5.42
C LEU A 39 -5.61 -12.50 4.12
N LEU A 40 -4.68 -13.21 3.47
CA LEU A 40 -4.96 -13.93 2.22
C LEU A 40 -5.95 -15.08 2.44
N ARG A 41 -5.83 -15.81 3.55
CA ARG A 41 -6.77 -16.88 3.93
C ARG A 41 -8.18 -16.34 4.11
N SER A 42 -8.34 -15.24 4.86
CA SER A 42 -9.66 -14.63 5.10
C SER A 42 -10.27 -14.08 3.82
N LEU A 43 -9.49 -13.42 2.97
CA LEU A 43 -9.95 -12.97 1.64
C LEU A 43 -10.43 -14.13 0.76
N ALA A 44 -9.74 -15.27 0.81
CA ALA A 44 -10.13 -16.46 0.05
C ALA A 44 -11.39 -17.13 0.60
N ALA A 45 -11.51 -17.23 1.94
CA ALA A 45 -12.64 -17.85 2.62
C ALA A 45 -13.95 -17.05 2.42
N LEU A 46 -13.88 -15.73 2.60
CA LEU A 46 -15.05 -14.85 2.52
C LEU A 46 -15.51 -14.60 1.08
N LYS A 47 -14.64 -14.78 0.08
CA LYS A 47 -14.94 -14.56 -1.34
C LYS A 47 -15.59 -13.18 -1.62
N GLY A 48 -15.21 -12.19 -0.83
CA GLY A 48 -15.74 -10.81 -0.92
C GLY A 48 -16.98 -10.54 -0.07
N ALA A 49 -17.52 -11.50 0.68
CA ALA A 49 -18.54 -11.22 1.69
C ALA A 49 -17.96 -10.42 2.87
N PRO A 50 -18.77 -9.59 3.56
CA PRO A 50 -18.38 -8.96 4.82
C PRO A 50 -17.95 -9.97 5.87
N ALA A 51 -16.85 -9.70 6.57
CA ALA A 51 -16.36 -10.51 7.67
C ALA A 51 -17.32 -10.41 8.87
N PRO A 52 -17.80 -11.55 9.42
CA PRO A 52 -18.51 -11.56 10.68
C PRO A 52 -17.65 -11.00 11.83
N ALA A 53 -18.26 -10.46 12.88
CA ALA A 53 -17.55 -9.87 14.03
C ALA A 53 -16.45 -10.78 14.60
N ALA A 54 -16.74 -12.07 14.80
CA ALA A 54 -15.74 -13.03 15.31
C ALA A 54 -14.50 -13.17 14.40
N VAL A 55 -14.66 -13.06 13.08
CA VAL A 55 -13.54 -13.08 12.14
C VAL A 55 -12.75 -11.77 12.22
N GLN A 56 -13.44 -10.64 12.42
CA GLN A 56 -12.78 -9.35 12.61
C GLN A 56 -11.93 -9.35 13.88
N GLU A 57 -12.46 -9.86 14.99
CA GLU A 57 -11.74 -10.02 16.26
C GLU A 57 -10.51 -10.93 16.08
N GLU A 58 -10.64 -12.10 15.47
CA GLU A 58 -9.48 -12.98 15.19
C GLU A 58 -8.40 -12.28 14.35
N LEU A 59 -8.81 -11.52 13.33
CA LEU A 59 -7.89 -10.74 12.51
C LEU A 59 -7.17 -9.68 13.33
N LEU A 60 -7.88 -8.94 14.18
CA LEU A 60 -7.31 -7.88 15.01
C LEU A 60 -6.38 -8.46 16.07
N ASP A 61 -6.78 -9.50 16.81
CA ASP A 61 -5.95 -10.15 17.83
C ASP A 61 -4.63 -10.67 17.26
N ALA A 62 -4.66 -11.21 16.04
CA ALA A 62 -3.45 -11.69 15.38
C ALA A 62 -2.51 -10.55 14.93
N MET A 63 -3.06 -9.37 14.62
CA MET A 63 -2.34 -8.23 14.03
C MET A 63 -1.87 -7.22 15.07
N LEU A 64 -2.65 -6.98 16.13
CA LEU A 64 -2.36 -5.97 17.14
C LEU A 64 -1.44 -6.54 18.23
N ASP A 65 -0.68 -5.65 18.87
CA ASP A 65 0.12 -5.97 20.07
C ASP A 65 -0.52 -5.43 21.36
N GLY A 66 -1.62 -4.69 21.24
CA GLY A 66 -2.38 -4.14 22.35
C GLY A 66 -3.87 -4.08 22.01
N ASP A 67 -4.68 -3.62 22.95
CA ASP A 67 -6.14 -3.81 22.90
C ASP A 67 -6.83 -2.98 21.81
N HIS A 68 -6.27 -1.82 21.43
CA HIS A 68 -6.89 -0.90 20.48
C HIS A 68 -5.89 -0.25 19.53
N ALA A 69 -6.35 0.03 18.31
CA ALA A 69 -5.62 0.81 17.31
C ALA A 69 -6.58 1.81 16.64
N GLY A 70 -6.19 3.08 16.57
CA GLY A 70 -6.90 4.09 15.78
C GLY A 70 -6.68 3.92 14.28
N ARG A 71 -5.55 3.31 13.89
CA ARG A 71 -5.22 2.95 12.50
C ARG A 71 -4.44 1.64 12.45
N LEU A 72 -4.79 0.77 11.50
CA LEU A 72 -4.04 -0.44 11.18
C LEU A 72 -3.51 -0.35 9.74
N VAL A 73 -2.18 -0.42 9.57
CA VAL A 73 -1.54 -0.33 8.25
C VAL A 73 -1.16 -1.71 7.74
N LEU A 74 -1.80 -2.15 6.67
CA LEU A 74 -1.52 -3.42 6.00
C LEU A 74 -0.94 -3.19 4.61
N SER A 75 0.13 -3.92 4.26
CA SER A 75 0.78 -3.82 2.96
C SER A 75 1.14 -5.18 2.38
N HIS A 76 0.64 -5.45 1.18
CA HIS A 76 1.00 -6.65 0.44
C HIS A 76 0.94 -6.37 -1.06
N GLU A 77 1.96 -6.82 -1.79
CA GLU A 77 2.06 -6.64 -3.24
C GLU A 77 0.93 -7.32 -4.05
N PHE A 78 0.25 -8.34 -3.51
CA PHE A 78 -0.77 -9.12 -4.24
C PHE A 78 -2.22 -8.71 -3.92
N LEU A 79 -2.41 -7.54 -3.30
CA LEU A 79 -3.75 -7.09 -2.94
C LEU A 79 -4.60 -6.81 -4.18
N LEU A 80 -4.05 -6.16 -5.21
CA LEU A 80 -4.78 -5.84 -6.45
C LEU A 80 -4.98 -7.07 -7.37
N CYS A 81 -3.94 -7.87 -7.55
CA CYS A 81 -3.96 -9.17 -8.23
C CYS A 81 -2.62 -9.89 -8.03
N ILE A 82 -2.45 -11.07 -8.63
CA ILE A 82 -1.13 -11.70 -8.82
C ILE A 82 -0.49 -11.18 -10.12
N PRO A 83 0.86 -11.22 -10.27
CA PRO A 83 1.58 -10.69 -11.43
C PRO A 83 1.08 -11.17 -12.79
N MET A 84 0.76 -12.46 -12.92
CA MET A 84 0.27 -13.05 -14.18
C MET A 84 -1.14 -12.56 -14.59
N ARG A 85 -1.85 -11.85 -13.72
CA ARG A 85 -3.24 -11.38 -13.97
C ARG A 85 -3.33 -9.87 -14.12
N VAL A 86 -2.20 -9.18 -14.28
CA VAL A 86 -2.15 -7.73 -14.48
C VAL A 86 -2.77 -7.33 -15.82
N VAL A 87 -2.48 -8.09 -16.87
CA VAL A 87 -3.03 -7.89 -18.21
C VAL A 87 -3.99 -9.05 -18.50
N SER A 88 -5.16 -8.72 -19.02
CA SER A 88 -6.20 -9.68 -19.38
C SER A 88 -7.11 -9.08 -20.45
N ASP A 89 -7.94 -9.93 -21.06
CA ASP A 89 -9.08 -9.56 -21.90
C ASP A 89 -10.02 -8.53 -21.24
N GLN A 90 -10.15 -8.58 -19.91
CA GLN A 90 -10.93 -7.62 -19.11
C GLN A 90 -10.19 -6.30 -18.80
N GLY A 91 -9.05 -6.10 -19.47
CA GLY A 91 -8.18 -4.93 -19.36
C GLY A 91 -7.16 -5.01 -18.22
N PHE A 92 -6.53 -3.86 -17.98
CA PHE A 92 -5.46 -3.70 -17.00
C PHE A 92 -5.99 -3.82 -15.56
N TYR A 93 -5.27 -4.54 -14.69
CA TYR A 93 -5.61 -4.79 -13.28
C TYR A 93 -7.12 -5.07 -13.07
N ALA A 94 -7.72 -5.92 -13.90
CA ALA A 94 -9.18 -6.13 -13.93
C ALA A 94 -9.77 -6.58 -12.58
N ALA A 95 -8.96 -7.20 -11.72
CA ALA A 95 -9.36 -7.63 -10.40
C ALA A 95 -9.35 -6.53 -9.33
N ALA A 96 -8.72 -5.39 -9.57
CA ALA A 96 -8.41 -4.41 -8.53
C ALA A 96 -9.65 -3.91 -7.78
N ALA A 97 -10.74 -3.59 -8.50
CA ALA A 97 -11.97 -3.10 -7.90
C ALA A 97 -12.62 -4.13 -6.97
N ARG A 98 -12.84 -5.37 -7.45
CA ARG A 98 -13.40 -6.46 -6.62
C ARG A 98 -12.50 -6.78 -5.42
N ARG A 99 -11.18 -6.64 -5.58
CA ARG A 99 -10.22 -6.89 -4.49
C ARG A 99 -10.26 -5.80 -3.44
N CYS A 100 -10.37 -4.54 -3.83
CA CYS A 100 -10.56 -3.43 -2.89
C CYS A 100 -11.87 -3.62 -2.10
N ALA A 101 -12.98 -3.98 -2.77
CA ALA A 101 -14.22 -4.33 -2.06
C ALA A 101 -14.02 -5.47 -1.06
N ALA A 102 -13.39 -6.57 -1.47
CA ALA A 102 -13.14 -7.70 -0.58
C ALA A 102 -12.28 -7.33 0.64
N ILE A 103 -11.29 -6.45 0.46
CA ILE A 103 -10.44 -5.95 1.55
C ILE A 103 -11.24 -5.04 2.49
N ALA A 104 -12.03 -4.10 1.95
CA ALA A 104 -12.90 -3.25 2.76
C ALA A 104 -13.91 -4.08 3.57
N ASN A 105 -14.40 -5.17 3.00
CA ASN A 105 -15.31 -6.10 3.64
C ASN A 105 -14.66 -6.92 4.76
N LEU A 106 -13.34 -6.89 4.95
CA LEU A 106 -12.72 -7.49 6.14
C LEU A 106 -13.02 -6.72 7.41
N PHE A 107 -13.28 -5.42 7.32
CA PHE A 107 -13.61 -4.55 8.44
C PHE A 107 -14.74 -3.60 8.03
N PRO A 108 -15.98 -4.10 7.85
CA PRO A 108 -17.09 -3.36 7.25
C PRO A 108 -17.49 -2.10 8.03
N GLU A 109 -17.16 -2.03 9.31
CA GLU A 109 -17.45 -0.88 10.19
C GLU A 109 -16.30 0.13 10.24
N ALA A 110 -15.10 -0.23 9.77
CA ALA A 110 -13.93 0.64 9.80
C ALA A 110 -13.86 1.55 8.56
N GLU A 111 -13.27 2.73 8.72
CA GLU A 111 -12.88 3.56 7.59
C GLU A 111 -11.73 2.90 6.82
N CYS A 112 -11.94 2.65 5.52
CA CYS A 112 -10.94 2.04 4.67
C CYS A 112 -10.22 3.09 3.81
N GLU A 113 -8.89 3.05 3.81
CA GLU A 113 -8.05 3.87 2.92
C GLU A 113 -7.18 2.97 2.03
N PHE A 114 -7.20 3.21 0.72
CA PHE A 114 -6.32 2.53 -0.22
C PHE A 114 -5.25 3.50 -0.71
N HIS A 115 -4.00 3.16 -0.39
CA HIS A 115 -2.80 3.84 -0.88
C HIS A 115 -2.22 2.99 -2.01
N ILE A 116 -2.18 3.54 -3.22
CA ILE A 116 -1.82 2.82 -4.45
C ILE A 116 -0.74 3.58 -5.23
N ALA A 117 0.47 3.02 -5.27
CA ALA A 117 1.49 3.42 -6.23
C ALA A 117 1.12 2.95 -7.64
N LEU A 118 1.02 3.87 -8.60
CA LEU A 118 0.79 3.59 -10.01
C LEU A 118 2.14 3.51 -10.71
N ARG A 119 2.35 2.51 -11.58
CA ARG A 119 3.57 2.42 -12.40
C ARG A 119 3.23 2.58 -13.86
N ASN A 120 4.07 3.29 -14.61
CA ASN A 120 3.92 3.42 -16.06
C ASN A 120 3.83 2.02 -16.72
N PRO A 121 2.77 1.70 -17.49
CA PRO A 121 2.64 0.40 -18.14
C PRO A 121 3.85 0.01 -19.01
N ALA A 122 4.50 0.99 -19.64
CA ALA A 122 5.67 0.77 -20.48
C ALA A 122 6.89 0.24 -19.69
N THR A 123 7.01 0.61 -18.40
CA THR A 123 8.08 0.10 -17.52
C THR A 123 7.62 -1.09 -16.70
N LEU A 124 6.32 -1.20 -16.41
CA LEU A 124 5.75 -2.30 -15.64
C LEU A 124 5.76 -3.62 -16.40
N VAL A 125 5.35 -3.64 -17.68
CA VAL A 125 5.21 -4.89 -18.45
C VAL A 125 6.56 -5.61 -18.60
N PRO A 126 7.67 -4.97 -19.01
CA PRO A 126 8.98 -5.62 -19.05
C PRO A 126 9.42 -6.17 -17.69
N ALA A 127 9.24 -5.38 -16.62
CA ALA A 127 9.59 -5.81 -15.26
C ALA A 127 8.76 -7.01 -14.77
N LEU A 128 7.51 -7.15 -15.23
CA LEU A 128 6.69 -8.34 -14.96
C LEU A 128 7.21 -9.56 -15.71
N VAL A 129 7.58 -9.43 -16.98
CA VAL A 129 8.15 -10.53 -17.77
C VAL A 129 9.44 -11.04 -17.13
N GLU A 130 10.32 -10.14 -16.67
CA GLU A 130 11.56 -10.51 -15.97
C GLU A 130 11.29 -11.20 -14.62
N ARG A 131 10.29 -10.73 -13.88
CA ARG A 131 9.96 -11.26 -12.55
C ARG A 131 9.27 -12.63 -12.61
N ILE A 132 8.43 -12.87 -13.61
CA ILE A 132 7.63 -14.10 -13.69
C ILE A 132 8.45 -15.19 -14.39
N SER A 133 8.84 -16.21 -13.62
CA SER A 133 9.59 -17.35 -14.14
C SER A 133 8.89 -17.99 -15.34
N GLY A 134 9.61 -18.10 -16.47
CA GLY A 134 9.10 -18.69 -17.71
C GLY A 134 8.09 -17.83 -18.48
N ALA A 135 7.81 -16.59 -18.05
CA ALA A 135 6.95 -15.70 -18.82
C ALA A 135 7.64 -15.19 -20.09
N SER A 136 6.83 -14.91 -21.10
CA SER A 136 7.22 -14.15 -22.27
C SER A 136 6.31 -12.94 -22.40
N TYR A 137 6.76 -11.93 -23.15
CA TYR A 137 5.93 -10.76 -23.46
C TYR A 137 4.60 -11.18 -24.09
N GLY A 138 4.64 -12.05 -25.12
CA GLY A 138 3.44 -12.55 -25.79
C GLY A 138 2.54 -13.36 -24.85
N GLY A 139 3.10 -14.12 -23.91
CA GLY A 139 2.32 -14.86 -22.91
C GLY A 139 1.63 -13.96 -21.89
N LEU A 140 2.28 -12.85 -21.48
CA LEU A 140 1.70 -11.89 -20.54
C LEU A 140 0.67 -10.97 -21.21
N MET A 141 0.96 -10.50 -22.42
CA MET A 141 0.12 -9.54 -23.15
C MET A 141 -1.02 -10.21 -23.93
N GLY A 142 -0.82 -11.44 -24.40
CA GLY A 142 -1.71 -12.06 -25.37
C GLY A 142 -1.91 -11.15 -26.59
N ASP A 143 -3.15 -10.95 -26.99
CA ASP A 143 -3.54 -10.05 -28.10
C ASP A 143 -3.79 -8.59 -27.64
N THR A 144 -3.46 -8.26 -26.38
CA THR A 144 -3.74 -6.92 -25.83
C THR A 144 -2.82 -5.88 -26.46
N ASP A 145 -3.40 -4.82 -27.04
CA ASP A 145 -2.63 -3.65 -27.48
C ASP A 145 -1.94 -2.98 -26.27
N PRO A 146 -0.60 -2.86 -26.25
CA PRO A 146 0.14 -2.22 -25.16
C PRO A 146 -0.29 -0.76 -24.96
N THR A 147 -0.67 -0.08 -26.04
CA THR A 147 -1.12 1.30 -25.99
C THR A 147 -2.53 1.44 -25.43
N SER A 148 -3.24 0.35 -25.15
CA SER A 148 -4.54 0.37 -24.47
C SER A 148 -4.44 0.33 -22.93
N LEU A 149 -3.28 -0.01 -22.38
CA LEU A 149 -3.10 -0.13 -20.93
C LEU A 149 -3.22 1.25 -20.25
N ARG A 150 -4.23 1.41 -19.40
CA ARG A 150 -4.53 2.69 -18.70
C ARG A 150 -4.91 2.44 -17.25
N TRP A 151 -4.34 3.23 -16.34
CA TRP A 151 -4.75 3.23 -14.93
C TRP A 151 -6.12 3.87 -14.71
N ALA A 152 -6.49 4.89 -15.49
CA ALA A 152 -7.74 5.63 -15.26
C ALA A 152 -8.99 4.74 -15.20
N PRO A 153 -9.23 3.78 -16.13
CA PRO A 153 -10.33 2.82 -16.00
C PRO A 153 -10.24 1.91 -14.76
N VAL A 154 -9.03 1.56 -14.30
CA VAL A 154 -8.84 0.78 -13.06
C VAL A 154 -9.31 1.59 -11.85
N ILE A 155 -8.84 2.84 -11.75
CA ILE A 155 -9.16 3.73 -10.63
C ILE A 155 -10.64 4.10 -10.59
N ARG A 156 -11.27 4.35 -11.76
CA ARG A 156 -12.72 4.60 -11.84
C ARG A 156 -13.52 3.41 -11.30
N ARG A 157 -13.21 2.19 -11.75
CA ARG A 157 -13.87 0.96 -11.25
C ARG A 157 -13.69 0.79 -9.75
N ILE A 158 -12.50 1.06 -9.20
CA ILE A 158 -12.26 1.02 -7.75
C ILE A 158 -13.16 2.05 -7.05
N ARG A 159 -13.16 3.31 -7.51
CA ARG A 159 -13.94 4.40 -6.92
C ARG A 159 -15.44 4.10 -6.93
N GLU A 160 -15.95 3.55 -8.02
CA GLU A 160 -17.36 3.12 -8.16
C GLU A 160 -17.71 1.97 -7.22
N THR A 161 -16.78 1.02 -7.03
CA THR A 161 -16.99 -0.19 -6.23
C THR A 161 -16.88 0.07 -4.73
N VAL A 162 -15.97 0.96 -4.31
CA VAL A 162 -15.75 1.32 -2.89
C VAL A 162 -15.84 2.85 -2.70
N PRO A 163 -17.02 3.45 -2.90
CA PRO A 163 -17.16 4.92 -2.92
C PRO A 163 -16.84 5.59 -1.58
N ARG A 164 -17.02 4.86 -0.47
CA ARG A 164 -16.71 5.32 0.89
C ARG A 164 -15.21 5.29 1.22
N ALA A 165 -14.42 4.48 0.50
CA ALA A 165 -13.00 4.35 0.78
C ALA A 165 -12.20 5.56 0.27
N ARG A 166 -11.27 6.08 1.05
CA ARG A 166 -10.34 7.12 0.56
C ARG A 166 -9.31 6.47 -0.36
N LEU A 167 -8.97 7.13 -1.48
CA LEU A 167 -7.92 6.67 -2.38
C LEU A 167 -6.80 7.71 -2.40
N SER A 168 -5.59 7.28 -2.07
CA SER A 168 -4.37 8.08 -2.23
C SER A 168 -3.53 7.45 -3.33
N LEU A 169 -3.25 8.20 -4.39
CA LEU A 169 -2.57 7.72 -5.59
C LEU A 169 -1.32 8.55 -5.83
N TRP A 170 -0.26 7.90 -6.30
CA TRP A 170 0.96 8.58 -6.76
C TRP A 170 1.63 7.76 -7.86
N CYS A 171 2.50 8.38 -8.64
CA CYS A 171 3.33 7.66 -9.61
C CYS A 171 4.54 7.07 -8.88
N ASN A 172 4.80 5.79 -9.09
CA ASN A 172 5.91 5.09 -8.47
C ASN A 172 7.25 5.72 -8.85
N GLU A 173 7.35 6.23 -10.06
CA GLU A 173 8.50 6.94 -10.62
C GLU A 173 8.86 8.19 -9.80
N ASP A 174 7.87 8.85 -9.19
CA ASP A 174 8.07 10.04 -8.36
C ASP A 174 8.40 9.68 -6.91
N THR A 175 8.22 8.41 -6.49
CA THR A 175 8.35 7.97 -5.10
C THR A 175 9.65 8.43 -4.43
N PRO A 176 10.84 8.40 -5.07
CA PRO A 176 12.06 8.91 -4.44
C PRO A 176 11.94 10.38 -4.00
N LEU A 177 11.24 11.21 -4.76
CA LEU A 177 11.08 12.64 -4.48
C LEU A 177 10.02 12.93 -3.40
N ILE A 178 9.03 12.04 -3.25
CA ILE A 178 7.89 12.22 -2.32
C ILE A 178 7.87 11.18 -1.20
N TRP A 179 9.00 10.51 -0.95
CA TRP A 179 9.07 9.38 -0.03
C TRP A 179 8.60 9.73 1.39
N PRO A 180 9.04 10.85 1.99
CA PRO A 180 8.55 11.27 3.31
C PRO A 180 7.04 11.48 3.32
N GLU A 181 6.48 12.11 2.28
CA GLU A 181 5.04 12.36 2.14
C GLU A 181 4.25 11.07 2.01
N VAL A 182 4.74 10.08 1.25
CA VAL A 182 4.10 8.78 1.11
C VAL A 182 4.09 8.04 2.44
N LEU A 183 5.23 7.99 3.14
CA LEU A 183 5.31 7.36 4.46
C LEU A 183 4.37 8.04 5.46
N ALA A 184 4.32 9.38 5.47
CA ALA A 184 3.51 10.14 6.43
C ALA A 184 2.02 9.92 6.16
N ARG A 185 1.62 10.02 4.89
CA ARG A 185 0.24 9.81 4.45
C ARG A 185 -0.25 8.38 4.72
N VAL A 186 0.60 7.36 4.54
CA VAL A 186 0.26 5.96 4.84
C VAL A 186 0.25 5.69 6.34
N GLY A 187 1.20 6.28 7.08
CA GLY A 187 1.26 6.22 8.54
C GLY A 187 0.14 7.01 9.23
N GLY A 188 -0.59 7.88 8.53
CA GLY A 188 -1.62 8.72 9.14
C GLY A 188 -1.04 9.80 10.06
N ILE A 189 0.19 10.24 9.80
CA ILE A 189 0.86 11.32 10.52
C ILE A 189 1.07 12.51 9.58
N ASP A 190 1.05 13.72 10.13
CA ASP A 190 1.39 14.94 9.43
C ASP A 190 2.91 15.04 9.22
N ARG A 191 3.34 15.96 8.33
CA ARG A 191 4.73 16.06 7.84
C ARG A 191 5.76 16.28 8.95
N ASP A 192 5.34 16.88 10.06
CA ASP A 192 6.16 17.15 11.25
C ASP A 192 6.16 15.99 12.25
N GLY A 193 5.43 14.90 11.96
CA GLY A 193 5.30 13.74 12.83
C GLY A 193 4.16 13.84 13.84
N SER A 194 3.33 14.89 13.81
CA SER A 194 2.10 14.97 14.61
C SER A 194 1.00 14.06 14.04
N ALA A 195 0.13 13.52 14.89
CA ALA A 195 -0.99 12.71 14.43
C ALA A 195 -2.07 13.63 13.85
N GLY A 196 -2.34 13.51 12.54
CA GLY A 196 -3.33 14.33 11.88
C GLY A 196 -4.75 13.91 12.28
N LEU A 197 -5.36 14.66 13.20
CA LEU A 197 -6.75 15.17 13.16
C LEU A 197 -7.14 15.78 14.53
N LEU A 198 -7.53 17.06 14.52
CA LEU A 198 -8.40 17.70 15.53
C LEU A 198 -7.98 17.55 17.00
N SER A 199 -6.98 18.29 17.47
CA SER A 199 -6.88 18.59 18.90
C SER A 199 -6.23 19.95 19.20
N ASP A 200 -7.02 20.82 19.84
CA ASP A 200 -6.58 21.98 20.63
C ASP A 200 -5.83 21.51 21.88
N GLY A 201 -4.68 20.84 21.73
CA GLY A 201 -4.01 20.25 22.89
C GLY A 201 -2.55 19.90 22.67
N GLY A 202 -1.67 20.83 23.06
CA GLY A 202 -0.36 20.53 23.64
C GLY A 202 0.66 19.85 22.72
N TRP A 203 1.58 20.65 22.19
CA TRP A 203 2.80 20.20 21.51
C TRP A 203 3.63 19.27 22.41
N SER A 204 3.88 18.04 21.96
CA SER A 204 4.98 17.21 22.46
C SER A 204 6.18 17.33 21.52
N ASP A 205 7.34 17.61 22.10
CA ASP A 205 8.63 17.98 21.50
C ASP A 205 9.34 16.85 20.71
N GLY A 206 8.60 16.03 19.96
CA GLY A 206 9.09 14.84 19.25
C GLY A 206 9.05 14.92 17.72
N GLY A 207 8.79 16.10 17.17
CA GLY A 207 8.50 16.33 15.75
C GLY A 207 9.74 16.38 14.85
N GLY A 208 10.39 15.23 14.63
CA GLY A 208 11.43 15.04 13.62
C GLY A 208 10.95 14.21 12.43
N PRO A 209 11.61 14.26 11.26
CA PRO A 209 11.31 13.39 10.14
C PRO A 209 11.34 11.91 10.57
N MET A 210 10.51 11.07 9.96
CA MET A 210 10.53 9.62 10.20
C MET A 210 11.93 9.05 10.00
N ALA A 211 12.33 8.09 10.83
CA ALA A 211 13.59 7.38 10.68
C ALA A 211 13.74 6.73 9.29
N GLY A 212 12.63 6.32 8.66
CA GLY A 212 12.61 5.78 7.30
C GLY A 212 12.60 6.81 6.16
N ALA A 213 12.58 8.13 6.44
CA ALA A 213 12.31 9.19 5.46
C ALA A 213 13.36 9.34 4.34
N GLU A 214 14.54 8.75 4.49
CA GLU A 214 15.61 8.80 3.48
C GLU A 214 15.89 7.43 2.83
N ASP A 215 15.21 6.36 3.27
CA ASP A 215 15.55 4.98 2.91
C ASP A 215 15.55 4.72 1.40
N LEU A 216 14.61 5.33 0.68
CA LEU A 216 14.51 5.16 -0.76
C LEU A 216 15.58 5.99 -1.49
N LEU A 217 15.72 7.27 -1.13
CA LEU A 217 16.69 8.17 -1.75
C LEU A 217 18.14 7.68 -1.56
N ALA A 218 18.47 7.18 -0.37
CA ALA A 218 19.79 6.65 -0.05
C ALA A 218 20.18 5.43 -0.89
N THR A 219 19.23 4.76 -1.55
CA THR A 219 19.52 3.63 -2.46
C THR A 219 19.83 4.05 -3.89
N ILE A 220 19.54 5.30 -4.24
CA ILE A 220 19.68 5.83 -5.60
C ILE A 220 20.78 6.92 -5.64
N MET A 221 20.90 7.70 -4.57
CA MET A 221 21.88 8.79 -4.48
C MET A 221 23.22 8.33 -3.89
N THR A 222 24.29 9.01 -4.31
CA THR A 222 25.61 8.84 -3.70
C THR A 222 25.65 9.50 -2.31
N PRO A 223 26.60 9.12 -1.43
CA PRO A 223 26.76 9.77 -0.13
C PRO A 223 26.97 11.29 -0.22
N ALA A 224 27.71 11.76 -1.23
CA ALA A 224 27.92 13.18 -1.48
C ALA A 224 26.62 13.90 -1.88
N GLY A 225 25.79 13.26 -2.72
CA GLY A 225 24.48 13.79 -3.09
C GLY A 225 23.53 13.89 -1.89
N MET A 226 23.52 12.88 -1.01
CA MET A 226 22.75 12.91 0.23
C MET A 226 23.20 14.05 1.15
N ALA A 227 24.51 14.28 1.28
CA ALA A 227 25.05 15.37 2.10
C ALA A 227 24.63 16.75 1.56
N GLN A 228 24.62 16.93 0.24
CA GLN A 228 24.20 18.18 -0.39
C GLN A 228 22.69 18.45 -0.22
N MET A 229 21.86 17.41 -0.20
CA MET A 229 20.41 17.57 0.01
C MET A 229 20.04 18.00 1.44
N ARG A 230 20.87 17.62 2.43
CA ARG A 230 20.67 17.98 3.84
C ARG A 230 21.19 19.38 4.20
N ALA A 231 21.99 19.98 3.32
CA ALA A 231 22.61 21.30 3.50
C ALA A 231 21.68 22.42 3.04
#